data_AF-F5VUS2-F1
#
_entry.id   AF-F5VUS2-F1
#
_cell.length_a   1.000
_cell.length_b   1.000
_cell.length_c   1.000
_cell.angle_alpha   90.00
_cell.angle_beta   90.00
_cell.angle_gamma   90.00
#
_symmetry.space_group_name_H-M   'P 1'
#
loop_
_entity.id
_entity.type
_entity.pdbx_description
1 polymer ?
#
loop_
_entity_poly.entity_id
_entity_poly.type
_entity_poly.pdbx_seq_one_letter_code
_entity_poly.pdbx_strand_id
1 'polypeptide(L)'
;MSNKHKGILIFVILYTVLFVFDGVHLFDFLLSTSITNYLAYTGIFLYGCFLFKSELIQKWDEIKVSSRKFWLGALKYLLLLFLMTFFFAFLSGLLRQTLGLGGVGQNETNIQNTFRSQPLLLLLFSCVVGPAVEELFFRQVLLHWLGKYLSSWMSIFLVGLVFP
;
A
#
# COMPACT_ATOMS: atom_id res chain seq x y z
N MET A 1 -27.55 -10.36 -2.70
CA MET A 1 -26.52 -10.40 -1.64
C MET A 1 -25.46 -11.50 -1.81
N SER A 2 -25.79 -12.70 -2.31
CA SER A 2 -24.83 -13.81 -2.48
C SER A 2 -23.65 -13.50 -3.42
N ASN A 3 -23.88 -12.82 -4.56
CA ASN A 3 -22.81 -12.53 -5.54
C ASN A 3 -21.74 -11.56 -5.01
N LYS A 4 -22.09 -10.60 -4.14
CA LYS A 4 -21.11 -9.66 -3.57
C LYS A 4 -20.15 -10.37 -2.60
N HIS A 5 -20.66 -11.29 -1.78
CA HIS A 5 -19.84 -12.08 -0.85
C HIS A 5 -18.89 -13.03 -1.59
N LYS A 6 -19.36 -13.66 -2.68
CA LYS A 6 -18.49 -14.45 -3.58
C LYS A 6 -17.40 -13.59 -4.22
N GLY A 7 -17.75 -12.38 -4.67
CA GLY A 7 -16.78 -11.43 -5.23
C GLY A 7 -15.70 -11.01 -4.23
N ILE A 8 -16.07 -10.75 -2.99
CA ILE A 8 -15.14 -10.46 -1.88
C ILE A 8 -14.25 -11.66 -1.59
N LEU A 9 -14.79 -12.87 -1.53
CA LEU A 9 -13.98 -14.07 -1.32
C LEU A 9 -12.93 -14.24 -2.43
N ILE A 10 -13.32 -14.06 -3.69
CA ILE A 10 -12.40 -14.11 -4.83
C ILE A 10 -11.33 -13.02 -4.71
N PHE A 11 -11.71 -11.80 -4.34
CA PHE A 11 -10.77 -10.71 -4.13
C PHE A 11 -9.74 -11.05 -3.05
N VAL A 12 -10.17 -11.59 -1.91
CA VAL A 12 -9.28 -11.99 -0.82
C VAL A 12 -8.31 -13.08 -1.26
N ILE A 13 -8.81 -14.13 -1.90
CA ILE A 13 -7.98 -15.23 -2.38
C ILE A 13 -6.94 -14.72 -3.38
N LEU A 14 -7.37 -13.92 -4.38
CA LEU A 14 -6.47 -13.35 -5.37
C LEU A 14 -5.41 -12.46 -4.73
N TYR A 15 -5.81 -11.57 -3.81
CA TYR A 15 -4.88 -10.68 -3.12
C TYR A 15 -3.85 -11.45 -2.28
N THR A 16 -4.31 -12.44 -1.51
CA THR A 16 -3.42 -13.26 -0.67
C THR A 16 -2.47 -14.09 -1.53
N VAL A 17 -2.95 -14.76 -2.58
CA VAL A 17 -2.10 -15.57 -3.45
C VAL A 17 -1.08 -14.71 -4.19
N LEU A 18 -1.51 -13.59 -4.77
CA LEU A 18 -0.63 -12.75 -5.57
C LEU A 18 0.38 -12.00 -4.69
N PHE A 19 -0.05 -11.33 -3.62
CA PHE A 19 0.81 -10.40 -2.88
C PHE A 19 1.34 -10.94 -1.55
N VAL A 20 0.59 -11.76 -0.82
CA VAL A 20 1.06 -12.28 0.48
C VAL A 20 1.98 -13.47 0.29
N PHE A 21 1.67 -14.35 -0.66
CA PHE A 21 2.50 -15.50 -1.02
C PHE A 21 3.44 -15.25 -2.20
N ASP A 22 3.55 -13.99 -2.63
CA ASP A 22 4.44 -13.58 -3.72
C ASP A 22 4.19 -14.35 -5.03
N GLY A 23 2.93 -14.77 -5.25
CA GLY A 23 2.52 -15.56 -6.40
C GLY A 23 2.57 -14.81 -7.73
N VAL A 24 2.84 -13.51 -7.72
CA VAL A 24 3.05 -12.73 -8.96
C VAL A 24 4.26 -13.29 -9.74
N HIS A 25 5.30 -13.76 -9.07
CA HIS A 25 6.49 -14.32 -9.73
C HIS A 25 6.23 -15.61 -10.51
N LEU A 26 5.10 -16.31 -10.26
CA LEU A 26 4.71 -17.47 -11.08
C LEU A 26 4.46 -17.08 -12.55
N PHE A 27 4.19 -15.80 -12.81
CA PHE A 27 3.95 -15.28 -14.16
C PHE A 27 5.21 -14.66 -14.80
N ASP A 28 6.35 -14.64 -14.11
CA ASP A 28 7.62 -14.12 -14.64
C ASP A 28 8.17 -14.96 -15.81
N PHE A 29 7.70 -16.20 -15.96
CA PHE A 29 7.99 -17.01 -17.15
C PHE A 29 7.33 -16.46 -18.42
N LEU A 30 6.25 -15.69 -18.30
CA LEU A 30 5.47 -15.17 -19.43
C LEU A 30 5.82 -13.72 -19.81
N LEU A 31 6.20 -12.89 -18.83
CA LEU A 31 6.43 -11.45 -18.96
C LEU A 31 7.60 -11.02 -18.06
N SER A 32 8.19 -9.85 -18.31
CA SER A 32 9.21 -9.32 -17.39
C SER A 32 8.61 -8.99 -16.02
N THR A 33 9.37 -9.32 -14.96
CA THR A 33 8.93 -9.20 -13.55
C THR A 33 8.32 -7.84 -13.20
N SER A 34 8.85 -6.75 -13.74
CA SER A 34 8.31 -5.41 -13.50
C SER A 34 6.91 -5.21 -14.11
N ILE A 35 6.69 -5.70 -15.34
CA ILE A 35 5.41 -5.56 -16.04
C ILE A 35 4.35 -6.44 -15.38
N THR A 36 4.72 -7.67 -15.01
CA THR A 36 3.85 -8.61 -14.31
C THR A 36 3.30 -8.01 -13.01
N ASN A 37 4.16 -7.38 -12.21
CA ASN A 37 3.77 -6.69 -10.99
C ASN A 37 2.79 -5.56 -11.25
N TYR A 38 3.09 -4.66 -12.20
CA TYR A 38 2.17 -3.55 -12.50
C TYR A 38 0.81 -4.05 -13.00
N LEU A 39 0.77 -5.10 -13.83
CA LEU A 39 -0.47 -5.68 -14.30
C LEU A 39 -1.27 -6.33 -13.18
N ALA A 40 -0.63 -7.08 -12.28
CA ALA A 40 -1.27 -7.70 -11.13
C ALA A 40 -1.90 -6.64 -10.21
N TYR A 41 -1.13 -5.60 -9.84
CA TYR A 41 -1.62 -4.48 -9.04
C TYR A 41 -2.77 -3.74 -9.74
N THR A 42 -2.65 -3.48 -11.03
CA THR A 42 -3.72 -2.80 -11.80
C THR A 42 -4.99 -3.65 -11.83
N GLY A 43 -4.87 -4.95 -12.11
CA GLY A 43 -6.01 -5.85 -12.20
C GLY A 43 -6.76 -5.97 -10.88
N ILE A 44 -6.04 -6.19 -9.78
CA ILE A 44 -6.65 -6.23 -8.45
C ILE A 44 -7.23 -4.88 -8.05
N PHE A 45 -6.55 -3.76 -8.34
CA PHE A 45 -7.05 -2.43 -8.04
C PHE A 45 -8.38 -2.16 -8.74
N LEU A 46 -8.45 -2.39 -10.05
CA LEU A 46 -9.67 -2.19 -10.82
C LEU A 46 -10.80 -3.12 -10.34
N TYR A 47 -10.48 -4.38 -10.04
CA TYR A 47 -11.45 -5.33 -9.51
C TYR A 47 -11.98 -4.90 -8.13
N GLY A 48 -11.09 -4.43 -7.24
CA GLY A 48 -11.46 -3.87 -5.93
C GLY A 48 -12.31 -2.61 -6.05
N CYS A 49 -11.95 -1.67 -6.92
CA CYS A 49 -12.74 -0.48 -7.19
C CYS A 49 -14.14 -0.80 -7.69
N PHE A 50 -14.28 -1.82 -8.57
CA PHE A 50 -15.58 -2.27 -9.03
C PHE A 50 -16.41 -2.90 -7.89
N LEU A 51 -15.77 -3.75 -7.08
CA LEU A 51 -16.42 -4.49 -5.99
C LEU A 51 -16.89 -3.59 -4.84
N PHE A 52 -16.11 -2.56 -4.49
CA PHE A 52 -16.35 -1.62 -3.40
C PHE A 52 -16.79 -0.24 -3.90
N LYS A 53 -17.33 -0.15 -5.11
CA LYS A 53 -17.72 1.12 -5.76
C LYS A 53 -18.62 1.99 -4.88
N SER A 54 -19.63 1.39 -4.24
CA SER A 54 -20.58 2.12 -3.38
C SER A 54 -19.88 2.78 -2.19
N GLU A 55 -19.00 2.03 -1.53
CA GLU A 55 -18.25 2.46 -0.36
C GLU A 55 -17.23 3.56 -0.73
N LEU A 56 -16.58 3.42 -1.89
CA LEU A 56 -15.65 4.40 -2.42
C LEU A 56 -16.34 5.72 -2.77
N ILE A 57 -17.50 5.68 -3.42
CA ILE A 57 -18.28 6.88 -3.74
C ILE A 57 -18.73 7.58 -2.45
N GLN A 58 -19.23 6.84 -1.47
CA GLN A 58 -19.61 7.41 -0.18
C GLN A 58 -18.42 8.11 0.50
N LYS A 59 -17.24 7.48 0.53
CA LYS A 59 -16.03 8.08 1.11
C LYS A 59 -15.56 9.29 0.33
N TRP A 60 -15.69 9.28 -0.99
CA TRP A 60 -15.37 10.41 -1.84
C TRP A 60 -16.28 11.61 -1.56
N ASP A 61 -17.58 11.39 -1.40
CA ASP A 61 -18.53 12.45 -1.06
C ASP A 61 -18.27 13.00 0.34
N GLU A 62 -17.94 12.14 1.31
CA GLU A 62 -17.49 12.58 2.65
C GLU A 62 -16.24 13.47 2.57
N ILE A 63 -15.24 13.10 1.76
CA ILE A 63 -14.00 13.89 1.57
C ILE A 63 -14.29 15.21 0.85
N LYS A 64 -15.15 15.18 -0.17
CA LYS A 64 -15.51 16.37 -0.96
C LYS A 64 -16.24 17.41 -0.12
N VAL A 65 -17.08 16.95 0.82
CA VAL A 65 -17.77 17.80 1.80
C VAL A 65 -16.86 18.18 2.97
N SER A 66 -15.84 17.36 3.26
CA SER A 66 -14.88 17.59 4.34
C SER A 66 -14.07 18.87 4.15
N SER A 67 -13.99 19.64 5.24
CA SER A 67 -13.45 21.00 5.29
C SER A 67 -11.92 21.07 5.11
N ARG A 68 -11.40 22.27 4.85
CA ARG A 68 -9.99 22.70 4.92
C ARG A 68 -9.19 22.07 6.07
N LYS A 69 -9.84 21.75 7.19
CA LYS A 69 -9.25 21.03 8.34
C LYS A 69 -8.70 19.65 7.99
N PHE A 70 -9.37 18.87 7.12
CA PHE A 70 -8.88 17.56 6.65
C PHE A 70 -7.59 17.72 5.86
N TRP A 71 -7.58 18.63 4.87
CA TRP A 71 -6.40 18.92 4.05
C TRP A 71 -5.22 19.46 4.87
N LEU A 72 -5.49 20.35 5.84
CA LEU A 72 -4.46 20.83 6.77
C LEU A 72 -3.92 19.70 7.66
N GLY A 73 -4.79 18.78 8.10
CA GLY A 73 -4.39 17.58 8.81
C GLY A 73 -3.47 16.70 7.97
N ALA A 74 -3.91 16.35 6.75
CA ALA A 74 -3.13 15.55 5.81
C ALA A 74 -1.77 16.20 5.50
N LEU A 75 -1.74 17.52 5.26
CA LEU A 75 -0.50 18.26 5.03
C LEU A 75 0.43 18.22 6.25
N LYS A 76 -0.12 18.34 7.46
CA LYS A 76 0.66 18.24 8.71
C LYS A 76 1.32 16.86 8.84
N TYR A 77 0.59 15.78 8.54
CA TYR A 77 1.16 14.43 8.57
C TYR A 77 2.20 14.21 7.47
N LEU A 78 1.96 14.73 6.27
CA LEU A 78 2.94 14.70 5.18
C LEU A 78 4.23 15.45 5.55
N LEU A 79 4.09 16.64 6.15
CA LEU A 79 5.22 17.44 6.64
C LEU A 79 5.99 16.72 7.75
N LEU A 80 5.27 16.09 8.68
CA LEU A 80 5.89 15.27 9.73
C LEU A 80 6.68 14.11 9.14
N LEU A 81 6.10 13.41 8.15
CA LEU A 81 6.75 12.27 7.49
C LEU A 81 7.99 12.72 6.72
N PHE A 82 7.93 13.86 6.03
CA PHE A 82 9.09 14.47 5.38
C PHE A 82 10.20 14.80 6.39
N LEU A 83 9.85 15.43 7.52
CA LEU A 83 10.80 15.81 8.56
C LEU A 83 11.47 14.58 9.20
N MET A 84 10.69 13.54 9.50
CA MET A 84 11.21 12.28 10.05
C MET A 84 12.13 11.59 9.05
N THR A 85 11.75 11.54 7.78
CA THR A 85 12.59 10.94 6.72
C THR A 85 13.93 11.67 6.63
N PHE A 86 13.92 13.00 6.61
CA PHE A 86 15.15 13.79 6.58
C PHE A 86 16.01 13.58 7.83
N PHE A 87 15.38 13.60 9.01
CA PHE A 87 16.06 13.38 10.29
C PHE A 87 16.74 12.02 10.36
N PHE A 88 16.04 10.94 9.99
CA PHE A 88 16.61 9.59 10.01
C PHE A 88 17.66 9.38 8.92
N ALA A 89 17.48 9.97 7.73
CA ALA A 89 18.52 9.96 6.70
C ALA A 89 19.79 10.63 7.21
N PHE A 90 19.67 11.81 7.82
CA PHE A 90 20.80 12.54 8.42
C PHE A 90 21.47 11.74 9.55
N LEU A 91 20.69 11.20 10.49
CA LEU A 91 21.19 10.38 11.59
C LEU A 91 21.91 9.13 11.08
N SER A 92 21.35 8.46 10.06
CA SER A 92 21.98 7.30 9.42
C SER A 92 23.30 7.66 8.74
N GLY A 93 23.39 8.85 8.12
CA GLY A 93 24.62 9.36 7.52
C GLY A 93 25.73 9.58 8.55
N LEU A 94 25.39 10.20 9.69
CA LEU A 94 26.33 10.37 10.80
C LEU A 94 26.82 9.03 11.34
N LEU A 95 25.90 8.08 11.58
CA LEU A 95 26.25 6.74 12.07
C LEU A 95 27.15 5.97 11.09
N ARG A 96 26.87 6.05 9.78
CA ARG A 96 27.72 5.42 8.76
C ARG A 96 29.12 6.03 8.75
N GLN A 97 29.22 7.36 8.87
CA GLN A 97 30.50 8.06 8.94
C GLN A 97 31.29 7.69 10.20
N THR A 98 30.65 7.61 11.37
CA THR A 98 31.33 7.26 12.63
C THR A 98 31.76 5.80 12.68
N LEU A 99 31.00 4.89 12.06
CA LEU A 99 31.31 3.45 12.01
C LEU A 99 32.21 3.06 10.82
N GLY A 100 32.60 4.01 9.97
CA GLY A 100 33.41 3.72 8.77
C GLY A 100 32.70 2.86 7.73
N LEU A 101 31.35 2.82 7.76
CA LEU A 101 30.53 2.05 6.83
C LEU A 101 30.40 2.84 5.51
N GLY A 102 31.27 2.51 4.55
CA GLY A 102 31.21 3.06 3.20
C GLY A 102 30.12 2.39 2.36
N GLY A 103 29.40 3.20 1.57
CA GLY A 103 28.48 2.70 0.54
C GLY A 103 27.01 3.06 0.74
N VAL A 104 26.28 3.09 -0.37
CA VAL A 104 24.83 3.21 -0.44
C VAL A 104 24.23 1.81 -0.27
N GLY A 105 23.13 1.68 0.48
CA GLY A 105 22.52 0.36 0.69
C GLY A 105 22.05 -0.26 -0.63
N GLN A 106 22.08 -1.59 -0.74
CA GLN A 106 21.63 -2.25 -1.97
C GLN A 106 20.17 -1.94 -2.30
N ASN A 107 19.33 -1.76 -1.28
CA ASN A 107 17.94 -1.37 -1.49
C ASN A 107 17.81 0.06 -2.03
N GLU A 108 18.65 0.97 -1.54
CA GLU A 108 18.68 2.37 -1.94
C GLU A 108 19.20 2.52 -3.38
N THR A 109 20.21 1.74 -3.76
CA THR A 109 20.67 1.66 -5.17
C THR A 109 19.61 1.03 -6.08
N ASN A 110 18.92 -0.03 -5.67
CA ASN A 110 17.84 -0.64 -6.46
C ASN A 110 16.67 0.33 -6.69
N ILE A 111 16.23 1.04 -5.65
CA ILE A 111 15.16 2.03 -5.75
C ILE A 111 15.58 3.19 -6.66
N GLN A 112 16.80 3.73 -6.50
CA GLN A 112 17.29 4.81 -7.36
C GLN A 112 17.41 4.38 -8.83
N ASN A 113 17.93 3.19 -9.09
CA ASN A 113 18.05 2.66 -10.45
C ASN A 113 16.67 2.46 -11.10
N THR A 114 15.73 1.90 -10.35
CA THR A 114 14.35 1.70 -10.83
C THR A 114 13.65 3.04 -11.05
N PHE A 115 13.81 4.00 -10.13
CA PHE A 115 13.26 5.34 -10.25
C PHE A 115 13.79 6.07 -11.49
N ARG A 116 15.06 5.91 -11.86
CA ARG A 116 15.59 6.49 -13.10
C ARG A 116 14.99 5.88 -14.36
N SER A 117 14.67 4.59 -14.33
CA SER A 117 14.10 3.91 -15.50
C SER A 117 12.63 4.27 -15.72
N GLN A 118 11.84 4.33 -14.65
CA GLN A 118 10.38 4.45 -14.72
C GLN A 118 9.81 5.28 -13.55
N PRO A 119 10.16 6.58 -13.45
CA PRO A 119 9.85 7.40 -12.27
C PRO A 119 8.33 7.55 -12.04
N LEU A 120 7.58 7.76 -13.12
CA LEU A 120 6.13 7.96 -13.05
C LEU A 120 5.38 6.68 -12.64
N LEU A 121 5.80 5.53 -13.16
CA LEU A 121 5.21 4.24 -12.81
C LEU A 121 5.52 3.87 -11.36
N LEU A 122 6.77 4.02 -10.92
CA LEU A 122 7.14 3.75 -9.53
C LEU A 122 6.34 4.64 -8.58
N LEU A 123 6.24 5.94 -8.86
CA LEU A 123 5.49 6.87 -8.02
C LEU A 123 3.99 6.53 -8.00
N LEU A 124 3.39 6.26 -9.15
CA LEU A 124 1.98 5.89 -9.24
C LEU A 124 1.68 4.61 -8.43
N PHE A 125 2.48 3.55 -8.61
CA PHE A 125 2.20 2.28 -7.95
C PHE A 125 2.58 2.30 -6.48
N SER A 126 3.74 2.85 -6.11
CA SER A 126 4.18 2.87 -4.71
C SER A 126 3.43 3.88 -3.86
N CYS A 127 2.98 5.02 -4.41
CA CYS A 127 2.31 6.06 -3.62
C CYS A 127 0.79 6.04 -3.74
N VAL A 128 0.22 5.47 -4.80
CA VAL A 128 -1.22 5.50 -5.04
C VAL A 128 -1.81 4.10 -5.11
N VAL A 129 -1.41 3.29 -6.10
CA VAL A 129 -2.10 2.02 -6.38
C VAL A 129 -1.88 1.00 -5.27
N GLY A 130 -0.64 0.76 -4.86
CA GLY A 130 -0.27 -0.16 -3.78
C GLY A 130 -1.01 0.18 -2.49
N PRO A 131 -0.82 1.38 -1.92
CA PRO A 131 -1.53 1.82 -0.72
C PRO A 131 -3.07 1.76 -0.87
N ALA A 132 -3.62 2.06 -2.05
CA ALA A 132 -5.07 1.99 -2.25
C ALA A 132 -5.59 0.54 -2.27
N VAL A 133 -4.87 -0.38 -2.93
CA VAL A 133 -5.22 -1.82 -2.94
C VAL A 133 -5.11 -2.39 -1.53
N GLU A 134 -4.01 -2.10 -0.84
CA GLU A 134 -3.78 -2.46 0.55
C GLU A 134 -4.94 -1.96 1.42
N GLU A 135 -5.27 -0.68 1.35
CA GLU A 135 -6.34 -0.07 2.15
C GLU A 135 -7.72 -0.69 1.85
N LEU A 136 -8.01 -1.03 0.59
CA LEU A 136 -9.21 -1.79 0.23
C LEU A 136 -9.24 -3.15 0.90
N PHE A 137 -8.14 -3.89 0.88
CA PHE A 137 -8.04 -5.19 1.54
C PHE A 137 -8.14 -5.06 3.08
N PHE A 138 -7.39 -4.13 3.67
CA PHE A 138 -7.34 -3.92 5.11
C PHE A 138 -8.65 -3.45 5.69
N ARG A 139 -9.17 -2.30 5.25
CA ARG A 139 -10.36 -1.71 5.85
C ARG A 139 -11.62 -2.45 5.46
N GLN A 140 -11.80 -2.78 4.19
CA GLN A 140 -13.07 -3.32 3.71
C GLN A 140 -13.22 -4.81 3.98
N VAL A 141 -12.10 -5.56 4.06
CA VAL A 141 -12.13 -6.99 4.36
C VAL A 141 -11.67 -7.24 5.78
N LEU A 142 -10.38 -7.01 6.07
CA LEU A 142 -9.74 -7.58 7.25
C LEU A 142 -10.26 -6.97 8.55
N LEU A 143 -10.24 -5.64 8.67
CA LEU A 143 -10.79 -4.91 9.81
C LEU A 143 -12.30 -5.04 9.91
N HIS A 144 -13.03 -5.02 8.79
CA HIS A 144 -14.47 -5.19 8.80
C HIS A 144 -14.88 -6.57 9.34
N TRP A 145 -14.14 -7.62 8.99
CA TRP A 145 -14.42 -8.97 9.48
C TRP A 145 -13.95 -9.14 10.93
N LEU A 146 -12.72 -8.73 11.23
CA LEU A 146 -12.12 -8.88 12.56
C LEU A 146 -12.87 -8.06 13.64
N GLY A 147 -13.34 -6.87 13.28
CA GLY A 147 -14.14 -6.02 14.15
C GLY A 147 -15.54 -6.56 14.49
N LYS A 148 -15.99 -7.65 13.83
CA LYS A 148 -17.21 -8.37 14.24
C LYS A 148 -16.99 -9.27 15.45
N TYR A 149 -15.74 -9.67 15.69
CA TYR A 149 -15.38 -10.65 16.70
C TYR A 149 -14.50 -10.08 17.80
N LEU A 150 -13.75 -9.00 17.53
CA LEU A 150 -12.80 -8.39 18.45
C LEU A 150 -13.10 -6.90 18.66
N SER A 151 -12.57 -6.34 19.74
CA SER A 151 -12.60 -4.89 19.96
C SER A 151 -11.83 -4.16 18.86
N SER A 152 -12.19 -2.90 18.59
CA SER A 152 -11.52 -2.10 17.54
C SER A 152 -10.01 -2.00 17.76
N TRP A 153 -9.57 -1.86 19.01
CA TRP A 153 -8.15 -1.80 19.37
C TRP A 153 -7.42 -3.11 19.10
N MET A 154 -7.99 -4.25 19.52
CA MET A 154 -7.41 -5.57 19.24
C MET A 154 -7.38 -5.87 17.75
N SER A 155 -8.41 -5.47 17.02
CA SER A 155 -8.48 -5.66 15.57
C SER A 155 -7.35 -4.90 14.87
N ILE A 156 -7.16 -3.62 15.20
CA ILE A 156 -6.09 -2.78 14.64
C ILE A 156 -4.71 -3.37 14.99
N PHE A 157 -4.52 -3.78 16.25
CA PHE A 157 -3.25 -4.36 16.70
C PHE A 157 -2.89 -5.65 15.94
N LEU A 158 -3.84 -6.58 15.79
CA LEU A 158 -3.61 -7.83 15.08
C LEU A 158 -3.37 -7.61 13.58
N VAL A 159 -4.11 -6.70 12.94
CA VAL A 159 -3.86 -6.35 11.54
C VAL A 159 -2.45 -5.77 11.37
N GLY A 160 -2.03 -4.88 12.26
CA GLY A 160 -0.69 -4.29 12.24
C GLY A 160 0.46 -5.29 12.52
N LEU A 161 0.17 -6.45 13.13
CA LEU A 161 1.16 -7.52 13.27
C LEU A 161 1.29 -8.37 12.00
N VAL A 162 0.19 -8.60 11.30
CA VAL A 162 0.15 -9.45 10.09
C VAL A 162 0.71 -8.71 8.87
N PHE A 163 0.58 -7.38 8.85
CA PHE A 163 1.09 -6.54 7.78
C PHE A 163 1.98 -5.42 8.33
N PRO A 164 3.32 -5.63 8.35
CA PRO A 164 4.29 -4.62 8.74
C PRO A 164 4.58 -3.58 7.64
#